data_AF-A0A2V9GFB4-F1
#
_entry.id   AF-A0A2V9GFB4-F1
#
_cell.length_a   1.000
_cell.length_b   1.000
_cell.length_c   1.000
_cell.angle_alpha   90.00
_cell.angle_beta   90.00
_cell.angle_gamma   90.00
#
_symmetry.space_group_name_H-M   'P 1'
#
loop_
_entity.id
_entity.type
_entity.pdbx_description
1 polymer ?
#
loop_
_entity_poly.entity_id
_entity_poly.type
_entity_poly.pdbx_seq_one_letter_code
_entity_poly.pdbx_strand_id
1 'polypeptide(L)'
;MKNVCRVFLPTLACLTLIAPVWALPATTAHGAAVLTLSNSQNVPQEQSVSGKIASVEKNSFTLAVGQSQTSSDGHNPQQDPASPKTMTFLLDKNTTIEGSLKVDANADVTYRQEKGANVAISVRVAP
;
A
#
# COMPACT_ATOMS: atom_id res chain seq x y z
N MET A 1 58.57 20.00 36.33
CA MET A 1 57.25 20.69 36.38
C MET A 1 56.25 19.70 36.97
N LYS A 2 55.60 20.06 38.08
CA LYS A 2 54.77 19.18 38.93
C LYS A 2 53.34 19.70 38.93
N ASN A 3 52.41 18.91 38.39
CA ASN A 3 50.98 19.24 38.35
C ASN A 3 50.22 17.96 38.79
N VAL A 4 50.22 17.64 40.08
CA VAL A 4 49.04 17.71 40.97
C VAL A 4 47.85 16.86 40.48
N CYS A 5 47.83 15.59 40.91
CA CYS A 5 46.64 14.75 40.95
C CYS A 5 45.61 15.36 41.89
N ARG A 6 44.38 15.52 41.43
CA ARG A 6 43.20 15.72 42.30
C ARG A 6 42.22 14.59 42.04
N VAL A 7 42.03 13.74 43.04
CA VAL A 7 40.95 12.77 43.10
C VAL A 7 40.02 13.24 44.21
N PHE A 8 38.78 13.59 43.89
CA PHE A 8 37.67 13.64 44.84
C PHE A 8 36.36 13.40 44.08
N LEU A 9 35.85 12.17 44.17
CA LEU A 9 34.41 11.88 44.10
C LEU A 9 33.74 12.62 45.28
N PRO A 10 32.51 13.16 45.13
CA PRO A 10 31.37 12.33 45.51
C PRO A 10 30.00 12.65 44.85
N THR A 11 29.08 11.70 45.08
CA THR A 11 27.64 11.89 45.32
C THR A 11 26.68 12.19 44.15
N LEU A 12 26.11 11.10 43.63
CA LEU A 12 24.68 10.75 43.72
C LEU A 12 23.69 11.91 43.49
N ALA A 13 23.30 12.14 42.23
CA ALA A 13 22.18 13.01 41.88
C ALA A 13 20.92 12.17 41.59
N CYS A 14 19.91 12.44 42.41
CA CYS A 14 18.62 11.78 42.56
C CYS A 14 17.86 11.47 41.27
N LEU A 15 17.33 10.24 41.25
CA LEU A 15 16.15 9.85 40.51
C LEU A 15 14.92 10.59 41.10
N THR A 16 14.27 11.47 40.35
CA THR A 16 12.89 11.89 40.66
C THR A 16 12.03 11.81 39.40
N LEU A 17 11.18 10.79 39.40
CA LEU A 17 10.08 10.54 38.50
C LEU A 17 8.91 11.41 38.94
N ILE A 18 8.47 12.35 38.10
CA ILE A 18 7.21 13.08 38.31
C ILE A 18 6.29 12.77 37.13
N ALA A 19 5.32 11.90 37.40
CA ALA A 19 4.23 11.58 36.49
C ALA A 19 3.07 12.58 36.70
N PRO A 20 2.64 13.32 35.67
CA PRO A 20 1.28 13.83 35.65
C PRO A 20 0.36 12.68 35.20
N VAL A 21 -0.39 12.13 36.15
CA VAL A 21 -1.58 11.30 35.87
C VAL A 21 -2.60 12.18 35.16
N TRP A 22 -2.74 12.01 33.85
CA TRP A 22 -3.95 12.42 33.14
C TRP A 22 -4.82 11.18 32.99
N ALA A 23 -5.85 11.13 33.84
CA ALA A 23 -6.90 10.16 33.82
C ALA A 23 -7.76 10.34 32.56
N LEU A 24 -7.72 9.37 31.64
CA LEU A 24 -8.67 9.21 30.54
C LEU A 24 -8.85 7.69 30.25
N PRO A 25 -10.03 7.27 29.76
CA PRO A 25 -10.72 6.06 30.22
C PRO A 25 -10.12 4.77 29.68
N ALA A 26 -10.28 3.70 30.47
CA ALA A 26 -10.00 2.34 30.06
C ALA A 26 -11.00 1.90 28.97
N THR A 27 -10.50 1.73 27.74
CA THR A 27 -11.11 0.82 26.76
C THR A 27 -10.00 -0.04 26.13
N THR A 28 -9.96 -1.26 26.62
CA THR A 28 -9.44 -2.51 26.06
C THR A 28 -9.25 -2.54 24.53
N ALA A 29 -8.04 -2.92 24.09
CA ALA A 29 -7.72 -3.81 22.95
C ALA A 29 -6.23 -3.56 22.54
N HIS A 30 -5.29 -4.36 23.03
CA HIS A 30 -4.71 -5.49 22.30
C HIS A 30 -4.14 -5.08 20.93
N GLY A 31 -2.82 -5.07 20.79
CA GLY A 31 -2.17 -5.17 19.47
C GLY A 31 -0.95 -4.29 19.33
N ALA A 32 0.22 -4.86 19.59
CA ALA A 32 1.47 -4.36 19.05
C ALA A 32 1.36 -4.18 17.52
N ALA A 33 1.81 -3.06 16.97
CA ALA A 33 2.47 -3.04 15.66
C ALA A 33 3.01 -1.64 15.30
N VAL A 34 4.34 -1.60 15.21
CA VAL A 34 5.13 -1.03 14.11
C VAL A 34 4.98 0.47 13.85
N LEU A 35 6.05 1.17 14.27
CA LEU A 35 6.55 2.39 13.65
C LEU A 35 6.59 2.22 12.12
N THR A 36 5.59 2.72 11.40
CA THR A 36 5.69 2.89 9.95
C THR A 36 6.62 4.06 9.69
N LEU A 37 7.91 3.74 9.52
CA LEU A 37 8.83 4.63 8.80
C LEU A 37 8.22 4.87 7.42
N SER A 38 7.77 6.09 7.17
CA SER A 38 7.49 6.60 5.83
C SER A 38 8.82 6.68 5.07
N ASN A 39 9.26 5.53 4.56
CA ASN A 39 10.40 5.44 3.67
C ASN A 39 9.93 5.98 2.31
N SER A 40 10.14 7.28 2.07
CA SER A 40 10.01 7.92 0.76
C SER A 40 11.13 7.43 -0.17
N GLN A 41 11.21 6.12 -0.39
CA GLN A 41 11.87 5.59 -1.56
C GLN A 41 10.97 5.89 -2.76
N ASN A 42 11.61 6.27 -3.87
CA ASN A 42 11.00 6.41 -5.19
C ASN A 42 10.53 5.02 -5.69
N VAL A 43 9.57 4.43 -5.00
CA VAL A 43 8.89 3.20 -5.36
C VAL A 43 7.78 3.60 -6.32
N PRO A 44 7.67 2.98 -7.51
CA PRO A 44 6.53 3.19 -8.40
C PRO A 44 5.23 3.08 -7.58
N GLN A 45 4.40 4.12 -7.63
CA GLN A 45 3.19 4.17 -6.83
C GLN A 45 2.29 2.99 -7.21
N GLU A 46 2.12 2.06 -6.28
CA GLU A 46 1.24 0.91 -6.46
C GLU A 46 -0.21 1.39 -6.36
N GLN A 47 -1.02 1.00 -7.33
CA GLN A 47 -2.44 1.30 -7.44
C GLN A 47 -3.21 -0.01 -7.36
N SER A 48 -4.40 0.02 -6.80
CA SER A 48 -5.27 -1.15 -6.73
C SER A 48 -6.60 -0.86 -7.39
N VAL A 49 -7.10 -1.81 -8.16
CA VAL A 49 -8.39 -1.72 -8.83
C VAL A 49 -9.04 -3.08 -8.88
N SER A 50 -10.33 -3.09 -8.61
CA SER A 50 -11.15 -4.29 -8.69
C SER A 50 -12.03 -4.20 -9.92
N GLY A 51 -12.35 -5.35 -10.49
CA GLY A 51 -13.23 -5.38 -11.64
C GLY A 51 -13.48 -6.79 -12.14
N LYS A 52 -14.33 -6.88 -13.14
CA LYS A 52 -14.63 -8.13 -13.82
C LYS A 52 -13.65 -8.33 -14.96
N ILE A 53 -13.03 -9.50 -15.07
CA ILE A 53 -12.12 -9.82 -16.17
C ILE A 53 -12.94 -9.91 -17.47
N ALA A 54 -12.66 -9.04 -18.43
CA ALA A 54 -13.31 -8.98 -19.73
C ALA A 54 -12.58 -9.84 -20.79
N SER A 55 -11.26 -9.95 -20.68
CA SER A 55 -10.43 -10.77 -21.58
C SER A 55 -9.15 -11.21 -20.88
N VAL A 56 -8.64 -12.38 -21.25
CA VAL A 56 -7.36 -12.93 -20.77
C VAL A 56 -6.52 -13.30 -21.99
N GLU A 57 -5.34 -12.72 -22.09
CA GLU A 57 -4.33 -13.05 -23.08
C GLU A 57 -3.13 -13.74 -22.42
N LYS A 58 -2.14 -14.15 -23.23
CA LYS A 58 -0.96 -14.85 -22.73
C LYS A 58 -0.12 -14.00 -21.76
N ASN A 59 0.03 -12.70 -22.06
CA ASN A 59 0.88 -11.77 -21.30
C ASN A 59 0.12 -10.51 -20.86
N SER A 60 -1.20 -10.50 -21.01
CA SER A 60 -2.04 -9.36 -20.63
C SER A 60 -3.42 -9.84 -20.19
N PHE A 61 -4.16 -9.03 -19.44
CA PHE A 61 -5.59 -9.22 -19.24
C PHE A 61 -6.28 -7.86 -19.17
N THR A 62 -7.59 -7.84 -19.42
CA THR A 62 -8.40 -6.62 -19.36
C THR A 62 -9.47 -6.78 -18.30
N LEU A 63 -9.58 -5.80 -17.38
CA LEU A 63 -10.70 -5.68 -16.45
C LEU A 63 -11.70 -4.65 -16.97
N ALA A 64 -12.98 -4.97 -16.87
CA ALA A 64 -14.05 -4.01 -16.84
C ALA A 64 -14.19 -3.47 -15.40
N VAL A 65 -13.86 -2.20 -15.22
CA VAL A 65 -14.03 -1.48 -13.95
C VAL A 65 -15.42 -0.85 -13.95
N GLY A 66 -16.19 -1.13 -12.90
CA GLY A 66 -17.51 -0.51 -12.73
C GLY A 66 -17.37 1.02 -12.59
N GLN A 67 -18.32 1.77 -13.14
CA GLN A 67 -18.30 3.25 -13.11
C GLN A 67 -18.13 3.83 -11.70
N SER A 68 -18.50 3.09 -10.65
CA SER A 68 -18.39 3.49 -9.24
C SER A 68 -16.96 3.54 -8.68
N GLN A 69 -15.96 2.92 -9.33
CA GLN A 69 -14.59 2.79 -8.79
C GLN A 69 -13.53 3.65 -9.51
N THR A 70 -13.92 4.37 -10.57
CA THR A 70 -12.98 5.13 -11.42
C THR A 70 -13.23 6.64 -11.32
N SER A 71 -13.19 7.19 -10.11
CA SER A 71 -13.38 8.63 -9.87
C SER A 71 -12.05 9.42 -9.71
N SER A 72 -10.90 8.80 -9.95
CA SER A 72 -9.60 9.40 -9.56
C SER A 72 -8.64 9.76 -10.69
N ASP A 73 -8.96 9.48 -11.95
CA ASP A 73 -8.11 9.93 -13.06
C ASP A 73 -8.96 10.39 -14.25
N GLY A 74 -8.84 11.69 -14.54
CA GLY A 74 -9.40 12.30 -15.74
C GLY A 74 -8.82 11.69 -17.03
N HIS A 75 -9.34 12.14 -18.16
CA HIS A 75 -9.05 11.69 -19.54
C HIS A 75 -9.97 10.58 -20.07
N ASN A 76 -11.21 10.96 -20.45
CA ASN A 76 -11.68 10.96 -21.84
C ASN A 76 -13.20 11.20 -21.88
N PRO A 77 -13.70 12.42 -22.19
CA PRO A 77 -15.14 12.71 -22.25
C PRO A 77 -15.91 12.11 -23.45
N GLN A 78 -15.34 11.13 -24.18
CA GLN A 78 -15.97 10.49 -25.35
C GLN A 78 -16.42 9.03 -25.08
N GLN A 79 -16.23 8.47 -23.89
CA GLN A 79 -16.74 7.12 -23.63
C GLN A 79 -18.25 7.19 -23.35
N ASP A 80 -19.03 6.63 -24.26
CA ASP A 80 -20.47 6.42 -24.13
C ASP A 80 -20.79 5.96 -22.70
N PRO A 81 -21.71 6.62 -21.99
CA PRO A 81 -22.07 6.28 -20.61
C PRO A 81 -22.62 4.85 -20.45
N ALA A 82 -22.89 4.12 -21.55
CA ALA A 82 -23.25 2.72 -21.53
C ALA A 82 -22.05 1.73 -21.56
N SER A 83 -20.83 2.20 -21.81
CA SER A 83 -19.65 1.32 -21.91
C SER A 83 -18.89 1.24 -20.57
N PRO A 84 -18.67 0.03 -20.00
CA PRO A 84 -17.85 -0.11 -18.81
C PRO A 84 -16.41 0.32 -19.13
N LYS A 85 -15.77 1.08 -18.23
CA LYS A 85 -14.38 1.54 -18.40
C LYS A 85 -13.47 0.32 -18.29
N THR A 86 -12.92 -0.10 -19.42
CA THR A 86 -11.98 -1.23 -19.48
C THR A 86 -10.55 -0.77 -19.25
N MET A 87 -9.77 -1.54 -18.50
CA MET A 87 -8.36 -1.29 -18.26
C MET A 87 -7.55 -2.55 -18.52
N THR A 88 -6.50 -2.43 -19.34
CA THR A 88 -5.60 -3.53 -19.68
C THR A 88 -4.36 -3.49 -18.80
N PHE A 89 -3.97 -4.66 -18.32
CA PHE A 89 -2.80 -4.89 -17.48
C PHE A 89 -1.86 -5.86 -18.17
N LEU A 90 -0.57 -5.52 -18.17
CA LEU A 90 0.49 -6.41 -18.61
C LEU A 90 0.93 -7.29 -17.44
N LEU A 91 1.15 -8.57 -17.72
CA LEU A 91 1.76 -9.49 -16.76
C LEU A 91 3.26 -9.49 -17.03
N ASP A 92 4.03 -9.32 -15.97
CA ASP A 92 5.47 -9.51 -15.99
C ASP A 92 5.85 -10.76 -15.20
N LYS A 93 7.15 -11.04 -15.13
CA LYS A 93 7.70 -12.17 -14.37
C LYS A 93 7.54 -12.03 -12.84
N ASN A 94 7.21 -10.84 -12.35
CA ASN A 94 7.04 -10.53 -10.94
C ASN A 94 5.55 -10.52 -10.54
N THR A 95 4.63 -10.62 -11.50
CA THR A 95 3.20 -10.68 -11.25
C THR A 95 2.85 -11.94 -10.48
N THR A 96 2.24 -11.79 -9.32
CA THR A 96 1.70 -12.90 -8.53
C THR A 96 0.21 -13.07 -8.82
N ILE A 97 -0.23 -14.26 -9.21
CA ILE A 97 -1.64 -14.55 -9.50
C ILE A 97 -2.16 -15.54 -8.47
N GLU A 98 -3.13 -15.09 -7.67
CA GLU A 98 -3.90 -15.90 -6.74
C GLU A 98 -5.26 -16.25 -7.37
N GLY A 99 -5.42 -17.51 -7.77
CA GLY A 99 -6.61 -18.00 -8.45
C GLY A 99 -6.42 -18.18 -9.96
N SER A 100 -7.53 -18.37 -10.68
CA SER A 100 -7.51 -18.58 -12.13
C SER A 100 -8.08 -17.38 -12.86
N LEU A 101 -7.28 -16.73 -13.71
CA LEU A 101 -7.77 -15.68 -14.61
C LEU A 101 -8.78 -16.31 -15.58
N LYS A 102 -10.06 -15.98 -15.39
CA LYS A 102 -11.16 -16.41 -16.25
C LYS A 102 -11.97 -15.19 -16.63
N VAL A 103 -12.40 -15.13 -17.89
CA VAL A 103 -13.39 -14.15 -18.32
C VAL A 103 -14.62 -14.26 -17.41
N ASP A 104 -15.22 -13.12 -17.09
CA ASP A 104 -16.33 -12.95 -16.17
C ASP A 104 -16.05 -13.15 -14.67
N ALA A 105 -14.84 -13.53 -14.28
CA ALA A 105 -14.47 -13.57 -12.85
C ALA A 105 -14.20 -12.16 -12.30
N ASN A 106 -14.53 -11.92 -11.03
CA ASN A 106 -14.11 -10.71 -10.34
C ASN A 106 -12.67 -10.87 -9.86
N ALA A 107 -11.86 -9.85 -10.05
CA ALA A 107 -10.49 -9.83 -9.61
C ALA A 107 -10.11 -8.48 -9.01
N ASP A 108 -9.29 -8.55 -7.97
CA ASP A 108 -8.58 -7.43 -7.38
C ASP A 108 -7.16 -7.42 -7.93
N VAL A 109 -6.76 -6.30 -8.53
CA VAL A 109 -5.47 -6.16 -9.21
C VAL A 109 -4.71 -5.01 -8.56
N THR A 110 -3.56 -5.33 -7.98
CA THR A 110 -2.56 -4.32 -7.64
C THR A 110 -1.60 -4.20 -8.82
N TYR A 111 -1.37 -2.98 -9.28
CA TYR A 111 -0.54 -2.69 -10.44
C TYR A 111 0.34 -1.46 -10.20
N ARG A 112 1.36 -1.31 -11.03
CA ARG A 112 2.16 -0.09 -11.14
C ARG A 112 2.03 0.47 -12.54
N GLN A 113 2.09 1.79 -12.67
CA GLN A 113 2.31 2.39 -13.97
C GLN A 113 3.80 2.41 -14.30
N GLU A 114 4.16 1.79 -15.41
CA GLU A 114 5.53 1.75 -15.91
C GLU A 114 5.51 2.18 -17.39
N LYS A 115 6.15 3.32 -17.70
CA LYS A 115 6.22 3.87 -19.07
C LYS A 115 4.84 4.06 -19.75
N GLY A 116 3.81 4.37 -18.96
CA GLY A 116 2.43 4.57 -19.46
C GLY A 116 1.64 3.27 -19.67
N ALA A 117 2.19 2.11 -19.31
CA ALA A 117 1.47 0.84 -19.26
C ALA A 117 1.16 0.45 -17.81
N ASN A 118 0.00 -0.17 -17.58
CA ASN A 118 -0.34 -0.75 -16.29
C ASN A 118 0.27 -2.14 -16.20
N VAL A 119 1.24 -2.35 -15.32
CA VAL A 119 1.88 -3.65 -15.09
C VAL A 119 1.36 -4.24 -13.80
N ALA A 120 0.73 -5.41 -13.89
CA ALA A 120 0.19 -6.10 -12.73
C ALA A 120 1.32 -6.56 -11.78
N ILE A 121 1.13 -6.32 -10.50
CA ILE A 121 2.00 -6.77 -9.41
C ILE A 121 1.35 -7.98 -8.74
N SER A 122 0.08 -7.86 -8.37
CA SER A 122 -0.70 -8.97 -7.83
C SER A 122 -2.09 -8.99 -8.43
N VAL A 123 -2.61 -10.20 -8.66
CA VAL A 123 -3.96 -10.41 -9.14
C VAL A 123 -4.60 -11.45 -8.25
N ARG A 124 -5.67 -11.08 -7.56
CA ARG A 124 -6.46 -11.97 -6.73
C ARG A 124 -7.83 -12.14 -7.35
N VAL A 125 -8.12 -13.36 -7.81
CA VAL A 125 -9.43 -13.69 -8.38
C VAL A 125 -10.35 -14.13 -7.24
N ALA A 126 -11.51 -13.48 -7.12
CA ALA A 126 -12.54 -13.90 -6.19
C ALA A 126 -13.05 -15.30 -6.56
N PRO A 127 -13.33 -16.17 -5.56
CA PRO A 127 -13.80 -17.53 -5.79
C PRO A 127 -15.17 -17.62 -6.47
#